data_AF-A0AAU9WT11-F1
#
_entry.id   AF-A0AAU9WT11-F1
#
_cell.length_a   1.000
_cell.length_b   1.000
_cell.length_c   1.000
_cell.angle_alpha   90.00
_cell.angle_beta   90.00
_cell.angle_gamma   90.00
#
_symmetry.space_group_name_H-M   'P 1'
#
loop_
_entity.id
_entity.type
_entity.pdbx_description
1 polymer ?
#
loop_
_entity_poly.entity_id
_entity_poly.type
_entity_poly.pdbx_seq_one_letter_code
_entity_poly.pdbx_strand_id
1 'polypeptide(L)'
;TLSSSSQSGTGSCTPSVEALKIMGGLEEEESKRVKSDSSKTWLQGPHSISRQSCRFELPMDMLVLEQLSPLQYVSQFCRVNSRRKTLYRHYFIKIDRDRDGVINKRELQSALRDLYAQSINVAQVNAILELLDIEKSIRAFDLDVFTAVAAFSERYLYYCYSLAMQHDQTERRMVLEETDFCALRWKLEGCKINDKLRNVLAML
;
A
#
# COMPACT_ATOMS: atom_id res chain seq x y z
N THR A 1 32.44 57.34 -44.47
CA THR A 1 31.22 56.63 -44.89
C THR A 1 31.24 55.26 -44.21
N LEU A 2 30.67 55.12 -43.00
CA LEU A 2 29.26 54.70 -42.71
C LEU A 2 28.89 53.44 -43.50
N SER A 3 28.35 52.34 -42.97
CA SER A 3 27.87 51.90 -41.66
C SER A 3 27.54 50.41 -41.84
N SER A 4 27.88 49.57 -40.86
CA SER A 4 27.41 48.17 -40.75
C SER A 4 26.13 48.13 -39.92
N SER A 5 25.05 47.51 -40.40
CA SER A 5 23.93 47.03 -39.56
C SER A 5 23.04 46.06 -40.34
N SER A 6 23.06 44.80 -39.94
CA SER A 6 22.01 43.82 -40.24
C SER A 6 21.23 43.60 -38.93
N GLN A 7 19.94 43.92 -38.91
CA GLN A 7 19.04 43.52 -37.84
C GLN A 7 17.85 42.75 -38.42
N SER A 8 17.78 41.50 -38.00
CA SER A 8 16.67 40.56 -38.17
C SER A 8 15.52 40.94 -37.24
N GLY A 9 14.37 41.31 -37.79
CA GLY A 9 13.13 41.46 -37.03
C GLY A 9 12.49 40.10 -36.76
N THR A 10 12.65 39.58 -35.54
CA THR A 10 11.82 38.47 -35.04
C THR A 10 10.47 39.03 -34.62
N GLY A 11 9.44 38.83 -35.44
CA GLY A 11 8.06 39.12 -35.07
C GLY A 11 7.61 38.19 -33.94
N SER A 12 7.28 38.75 -32.79
CA SER A 12 6.63 38.04 -31.68
C SER A 12 5.20 37.70 -32.10
N CYS A 13 4.94 36.47 -32.55
CA CYS A 13 3.59 35.94 -32.72
C CYS A 13 2.94 35.78 -31.34
N THR A 14 2.05 36.71 -30.98
CA THR A 14 1.15 36.52 -29.85
C THR A 14 0.12 35.44 -30.19
N PRO A 15 -0.10 34.44 -29.33
CA PRO A 15 -1.10 33.40 -29.57
C PRO A 15 -2.49 34.03 -29.71
N SER A 16 -3.29 33.54 -30.66
CA SER A 16 -4.67 34.02 -30.80
C SER A 16 -5.49 33.67 -29.55
N VAL A 17 -6.54 34.46 -29.29
CA VAL A 17 -7.47 34.22 -28.16
C VAL A 17 -8.07 32.81 -28.21
N GLU A 18 -8.26 32.28 -29.41
CA GLU A 18 -8.77 30.94 -29.64
C GLU A 18 -7.73 29.86 -29.30
N ALA A 19 -6.46 30.09 -29.64
CA ALA A 19 -5.35 29.21 -29.23
C ALA A 19 -5.17 29.19 -27.70
N LEU A 20 -5.30 30.34 -27.02
CA LEU A 20 -5.24 30.43 -25.56
C LEU A 20 -6.38 29.64 -24.89
N LYS A 21 -7.57 29.67 -25.48
CA LYS A 21 -8.74 28.92 -24.97
C LYS A 21 -8.59 27.41 -25.17
N ILE A 22 -8.04 26.98 -26.30
CA ILE A 22 -7.74 25.57 -26.57
C ILE A 22 -6.64 25.07 -25.62
N MET A 23 -5.57 25.85 -25.41
CA MET A 23 -4.51 25.47 -24.47
C MET A 23 -5.02 25.38 -23.03
N GLY A 24 -5.84 26.35 -22.58
CA GLY A 24 -6.44 26.27 -21.24
C GLY A 24 -7.35 25.05 -21.04
N GLY A 25 -8.10 24.65 -22.08
CA GLY A 25 -8.92 23.43 -22.05
C GLY A 25 -8.08 22.14 -22.01
N LEU A 26 -6.95 22.11 -22.73
CA LEU A 26 -6.02 20.99 -22.70
C LEU A 26 -5.29 20.88 -21.36
N GLU A 27 -4.86 22.00 -20.78
CA GLU A 27 -4.22 22.04 -19.45
C GLU A 27 -5.18 21.63 -18.33
N GLU A 28 -6.46 21.97 -18.43
CA GLU A 28 -7.48 21.58 -17.47
C GLU A 28 -7.83 20.08 -17.57
N GLU A 29 -7.89 19.54 -18.79
CA GLU A 29 -8.06 18.10 -19.06
C GLU A 29 -6.83 17.29 -18.62
N GLU A 30 -5.62 17.79 -18.86
CA GLU A 30 -4.37 17.19 -18.42
C GLU A 30 -4.26 17.22 -16.89
N SER A 31 -4.65 18.32 -16.24
CA SER A 31 -4.73 18.42 -14.78
C SER A 31 -5.75 17.46 -14.17
N LYS A 32 -6.87 17.19 -14.86
CA LYS A 32 -7.87 16.17 -14.44
C LYS A 32 -7.34 14.74 -14.64
N ARG A 33 -6.63 14.48 -15.75
CA ARG A 33 -5.98 13.18 -16.01
C ARG A 33 -4.86 12.89 -15.01
N VAL A 34 -3.98 13.85 -14.72
CA VAL A 34 -2.88 13.71 -13.75
C VAL A 34 -3.41 13.46 -12.33
N LYS A 35 -4.50 14.12 -11.92
CA LYS A 35 -5.16 13.83 -10.63
C LYS A 35 -5.74 12.41 -10.58
N SER A 36 -6.36 11.93 -11.66
CA SER A 36 -6.89 10.56 -11.77
C SER A 36 -5.79 9.48 -11.81
N ASP A 37 -4.65 9.77 -12.42
CA ASP A 37 -3.57 8.80 -12.66
C ASP A 37 -2.61 8.65 -11.46
N SER A 38 -2.38 9.73 -10.70
CA SER A 38 -1.64 9.69 -9.43
C SER A 38 -2.22 8.71 -8.40
N SER A 39 -3.51 8.42 -8.49
CA SER A 39 -4.22 7.52 -7.57
C SER A 39 -3.84 6.04 -7.78
N LYS A 40 -3.15 5.71 -8.89
CA LYS A 40 -2.93 4.34 -9.40
C LYS A 40 -1.46 3.96 -9.53
N THR A 41 -0.53 4.90 -9.30
CA THR A 41 0.92 4.70 -9.50
C THR A 41 1.48 3.54 -8.66
N TRP A 42 0.84 3.20 -7.55
CA TRP A 42 1.24 2.12 -6.66
C TRP A 42 0.84 0.71 -7.14
N LEU A 43 -0.13 0.60 -8.06
CA LEU A 43 -0.54 -0.68 -8.67
C LEU A 43 0.31 -1.05 -9.88
N GLN A 44 0.76 -0.02 -10.62
CA GLN A 44 1.62 -0.16 -11.79
C GLN A 44 3.10 0.11 -11.48
N GLY A 45 3.41 0.38 -10.21
CA GLY A 45 4.79 0.58 -9.77
C GLY A 45 5.64 -0.67 -9.97
N PRO A 46 6.98 -0.56 -9.82
CA PRO A 46 7.92 -1.66 -10.00
C PRO A 46 7.56 -2.93 -9.21
N HIS A 47 6.85 -2.76 -8.10
CA HIS A 47 6.31 -3.82 -7.29
C HIS A 47 4.77 -3.72 -7.26
N SER A 48 4.12 -4.23 -8.30
CA SER A 48 2.65 -4.29 -8.34
C SER A 48 2.10 -4.97 -7.10
N ILE A 49 1.00 -4.46 -6.57
CA ILE A 49 0.28 -5.05 -5.44
C ILE A 49 -0.53 -6.25 -5.95
N SER A 50 -0.54 -7.35 -5.19
CA SER A 50 -1.27 -8.58 -5.52
C SER A 50 -1.90 -9.21 -4.28
N ARG A 51 -3.11 -9.76 -4.44
CA ARG A 51 -3.76 -10.53 -3.37
C ARG A 51 -3.03 -11.83 -3.05
N GLN A 52 -2.27 -12.37 -4.01
CA GLN A 52 -1.56 -13.65 -3.90
C GLN A 52 -0.15 -13.52 -3.30
N SER A 53 0.21 -12.32 -2.81
CA SER A 53 1.47 -12.07 -2.10
C SER A 53 1.60 -12.88 -0.81
N CYS A 54 0.47 -13.08 -0.15
CA CYS A 54 0.33 -13.87 1.06
C CYS A 54 -1.03 -14.57 1.11
N ARG A 55 -1.11 -15.60 1.95
CA ARG A 55 -2.36 -16.24 2.38
C ARG A 55 -2.57 -15.97 3.86
N PHE A 56 -3.75 -15.56 4.25
CA PHE A 56 -4.15 -15.57 5.66
C PHE A 56 -4.85 -16.88 6.02
N GLU A 57 -4.62 -17.32 7.25
CA GLU A 57 -5.20 -18.55 7.79
C GLU A 57 -6.00 -18.22 9.04
N LEU A 58 -6.92 -19.11 9.42
CA LEU A 58 -7.53 -19.07 10.75
C LEU A 58 -6.90 -20.14 11.65
N PRO A 59 -6.84 -19.91 12.98
CA PRO A 59 -6.49 -20.97 13.90
C PRO A 59 -7.54 -22.09 13.86
N MET A 60 -7.14 -23.32 14.18
CA MET A 60 -8.09 -24.43 14.31
C MET A 60 -9.13 -24.17 15.41
N ASP A 61 -8.71 -23.53 16.50
CA ASP A 61 -9.58 -23.07 17.59
C ASP A 61 -9.73 -21.54 17.51
N MET A 62 -10.95 -21.06 17.28
CA MET A 62 -11.25 -19.63 17.15
C MET A 62 -11.07 -18.87 18.46
N LEU A 63 -11.12 -19.53 19.62
CA LEU A 63 -10.91 -18.87 20.92
C LEU A 63 -9.50 -18.32 21.08
N VAL A 64 -8.53 -18.85 20.31
CA VAL A 64 -7.17 -18.30 20.24
C VAL A 64 -7.20 -16.83 19.81
N LEU A 65 -8.13 -16.44 18.93
CA LEU A 65 -8.26 -15.06 18.45
C LEU A 65 -8.63 -14.07 19.55
N GLU A 66 -9.24 -14.50 20.66
CA GLU A 66 -9.58 -13.61 21.78
C GLU A 66 -8.34 -13.08 22.51
N GLN A 67 -7.20 -13.77 22.38
CA GLN A 67 -5.95 -13.45 23.07
C GLN A 67 -4.94 -12.73 22.19
N LEU A 68 -5.25 -12.55 20.90
CA LEU A 68 -4.32 -11.97 19.93
C LEU A 68 -4.64 -10.50 19.65
N SER A 69 -3.59 -9.69 19.61
CA SER A 69 -3.65 -8.40 18.94
C SER A 69 -3.69 -8.58 17.42
N PRO A 70 -4.15 -7.59 16.65
CA PRO A 70 -4.07 -7.61 15.20
C PRO A 70 -2.67 -7.89 14.66
N LEU A 71 -1.63 -7.27 15.25
CA LEU A 71 -0.23 -7.51 14.87
C LEU A 71 0.20 -8.97 15.12
N GLN A 72 -0.18 -9.53 16.28
CA GLN A 72 0.15 -10.91 16.61
C GLN A 72 -0.54 -11.88 15.65
N TYR A 73 -1.81 -11.64 15.34
CA TYR A 73 -2.55 -12.42 14.36
C TYR A 73 -1.86 -12.42 13.00
N VAL A 74 -1.54 -11.26 12.42
CA VAL A 74 -0.89 -11.22 11.10
C VAL A 74 0.51 -11.82 11.13
N SER A 75 1.22 -11.73 12.25
CA SER A 75 2.55 -12.35 12.39
C SER A 75 2.48 -13.87 12.42
N GLN A 76 1.47 -14.43 13.08
CA GLN A 76 1.33 -15.88 13.28
C GLN A 76 0.57 -16.59 12.15
N PHE A 77 -0.40 -15.92 11.54
CA PHE A 77 -1.37 -16.52 10.60
C PHE A 77 -1.27 -15.97 9.17
N CYS A 78 -0.22 -15.19 8.85
CA CYS A 78 0.09 -14.82 7.48
C CYS A 78 1.17 -15.73 6.88
N ARG A 79 0.89 -16.34 5.73
CA ARG A 79 1.82 -17.13 4.92
C ARG A 79 2.25 -16.33 3.71
N VAL A 80 3.40 -15.70 3.79
CA VAL A 80 3.98 -14.92 2.69
C VAL A 80 4.68 -15.85 1.70
N ASN A 81 4.47 -15.64 0.39
CA ASN A 81 5.16 -16.43 -0.63
C ASN A 81 6.66 -16.09 -0.71
N SER A 82 7.48 -17.02 -1.21
CA SER A 82 8.95 -16.88 -1.20
C SER A 82 9.47 -15.65 -1.98
N ARG A 83 8.80 -15.31 -3.09
CA ARG A 83 9.14 -14.12 -3.90
C ARG A 83 8.96 -12.84 -3.09
N ARG A 84 7.83 -12.72 -2.38
CA ARG A 84 7.53 -11.57 -1.53
C ARG A 84 8.38 -11.53 -0.27
N LYS A 85 8.69 -12.67 0.35
CA LYS A 85 9.66 -12.73 1.45
C LYS A 85 11.02 -12.16 1.04
N THR A 86 11.50 -12.49 -0.15
CA THR A 86 12.77 -11.97 -0.68
C THR A 86 12.70 -10.46 -0.88
N LEU A 87 11.59 -9.97 -1.44
CA LEU A 87 11.34 -8.54 -1.62
C LEU A 87 11.33 -7.79 -0.28
N TYR A 88 10.53 -8.25 0.69
CA TYR A 88 10.42 -7.59 1.99
C TYR A 88 11.77 -7.63 2.73
N ARG A 89 12.48 -8.77 2.70
CA ARG A 89 13.83 -8.86 3.28
C ARG A 89 14.80 -7.85 2.67
N HIS A 90 14.75 -7.62 1.36
CA HIS A 90 15.59 -6.60 0.71
C HIS A 90 15.34 -5.20 1.30
N TYR A 91 14.06 -4.81 1.46
CA TYR A 91 13.70 -3.51 2.03
C TYR A 91 14.01 -3.39 3.51
N PHE A 92 13.89 -4.48 4.27
CA PHE A 92 14.31 -4.51 5.67
C PHE A 92 15.81 -4.22 5.80
N ILE A 93 16.65 -4.98 5.08
CA ILE A 93 18.12 -4.83 5.12
C ILE A 93 18.56 -3.44 4.62
N LYS A 94 17.83 -2.85 3.67
CA LYS A 94 18.11 -1.49 3.18
C LYS A 94 17.95 -0.43 4.29
N ILE A 95 17.02 -0.66 5.21
CA ILE A 95 16.65 0.29 6.26
C ILE A 95 17.39 0.03 7.57
N ASP A 96 17.62 -1.23 7.92
CA ASP A 96 18.47 -1.70 9.04
C ASP A 96 19.96 -1.48 8.72
N ARG A 97 20.42 -0.23 8.86
CA ARG A 97 21.78 0.20 8.46
C ARG A 97 22.85 -0.25 9.43
N ASP A 98 22.52 -0.29 10.71
CA ASP A 98 23.38 -0.75 11.80
C ASP A 98 23.39 -2.28 11.94
N ARG A 99 22.48 -2.98 11.24
CA ARG A 99 22.41 -4.45 11.18
C ARG A 99 22.19 -5.05 12.56
N ASP A 100 21.41 -4.36 13.38
CA ASP A 100 21.03 -4.86 14.71
C ASP A 100 19.88 -5.88 14.64
N GLY A 101 19.31 -6.06 13.43
CA GLY A 101 18.26 -7.03 13.15
C GLY A 101 16.86 -6.53 13.53
N VAL A 102 16.73 -5.26 13.90
CA VAL A 102 15.45 -4.62 14.22
C VAL A 102 15.33 -3.25 13.57
N ILE A 103 14.11 -2.77 13.42
CA ILE A 103 13.85 -1.40 12.97
C ILE A 103 12.89 -0.72 13.94
N ASN A 104 13.01 0.59 14.11
CA ASN A 104 12.07 1.36 14.92
C ASN A 104 10.83 1.78 14.11
N LYS A 105 9.85 2.42 14.76
CA LYS A 105 8.59 2.83 14.09
C LYS A 105 8.80 3.81 12.93
N ARG A 106 9.79 4.72 13.01
CA ARG A 106 10.06 5.68 11.93
C ARG A 106 10.68 4.98 10.72
N GLU A 107 11.59 4.06 10.97
CA GLU A 107 12.18 3.19 9.95
C GLU A 107 11.13 2.27 9.32
N LEU A 108 10.22 1.69 10.10
CA LEU A 108 9.09 0.91 9.58
C LEU A 108 8.23 1.75 8.62
N GLN A 109 7.89 2.98 9.00
CA GLN A 109 7.15 3.90 8.11
C GLN A 109 7.93 4.20 6.83
N SER A 110 9.24 4.46 6.95
CA SER A 110 10.10 4.70 5.79
C SER A 110 10.20 3.48 4.88
N ALA A 111 10.36 2.29 5.46
CA ALA A 111 10.48 1.01 4.76
C ALA A 111 9.22 0.68 3.96
N LEU A 112 8.04 0.90 4.55
CA LEU A 112 6.77 0.70 3.85
C LEU A 112 6.61 1.68 2.68
N ARG A 113 6.96 2.96 2.85
CA ARG A 113 6.91 3.92 1.74
C ARG A 113 7.90 3.57 0.64
N ASP A 114 9.09 3.13 1.00
CA ASP A 114 10.12 2.68 0.06
C ASP A 114 9.69 1.42 -0.71
N LEU A 115 9.03 0.47 -0.03
CA LEU A 115 8.49 -0.76 -0.64
C LEU A 115 7.55 -0.43 -1.80
N TYR A 116 6.72 0.58 -1.62
CA TYR A 116 5.81 1.08 -2.64
C TYR A 116 6.38 2.26 -3.44
N ALA A 117 7.70 2.45 -3.51
CA ALA A 117 8.31 3.51 -4.32
C ALA A 117 7.69 4.91 -4.10
N GLN A 118 7.36 5.25 -2.85
CA GLN A 118 6.79 6.53 -2.42
C GLN A 118 5.37 6.84 -2.95
N SER A 119 4.70 5.87 -3.56
CA SER A 119 3.36 6.04 -4.13
C SER A 119 2.23 6.01 -3.08
N ILE A 120 2.54 5.62 -1.84
CA ILE A 120 1.63 5.76 -0.70
C ILE A 120 2.09 6.89 0.22
N ASN A 121 1.13 7.61 0.79
CA ASN A 121 1.37 8.73 1.69
C ASN A 121 1.45 8.29 3.17
N VAL A 122 1.87 9.20 4.03
CA VAL A 122 2.03 8.94 5.48
C VAL A 122 0.69 8.60 6.15
N ALA A 123 -0.43 9.16 5.68
CA ALA A 123 -1.74 8.85 6.23
C ALA A 123 -2.16 7.40 5.95
N GLN A 124 -1.91 6.90 4.74
CA GLN A 124 -2.15 5.49 4.38
C GLN A 124 -1.27 4.55 5.21
N VAL A 125 0.01 4.88 5.39
CA VAL A 125 0.89 4.11 6.28
C VAL A 125 0.37 4.11 7.71
N ASN A 126 -0.03 5.27 8.24
CA ASN A 126 -0.58 5.36 9.59
C ASN A 126 -1.87 4.54 9.75
N ALA A 127 -2.75 4.53 8.74
CA ALA A 127 -3.96 3.71 8.77
C ALA A 127 -3.63 2.20 8.85
N ILE A 128 -2.60 1.73 8.13
CA ILE A 128 -2.12 0.35 8.24
C ILE A 128 -1.62 0.07 9.67
N LEU A 129 -0.78 0.95 10.21
CA LEU A 129 -0.20 0.75 11.56
C LEU A 129 -1.28 0.81 12.65
N GLU A 130 -2.30 1.65 12.48
CA GLU A 130 -3.43 1.78 13.41
C GLU A 130 -4.32 0.54 13.40
N LEU A 131 -4.60 0.00 12.20
CA LEU A 131 -5.40 -1.22 12.02
C LEU A 131 -4.70 -2.45 12.61
N LEU A 132 -3.37 -2.51 12.51
CA LEU A 132 -2.56 -3.54 13.16
C LEU A 132 -2.34 -3.31 14.66
N ASP A 133 -2.92 -2.26 15.22
CA ASP A 133 -2.78 -1.90 16.63
C ASP A 133 -1.31 -1.80 17.07
N ILE A 134 -0.47 -1.22 16.21
CA ILE A 134 0.94 -1.03 16.53
C ILE A 134 1.06 0.09 17.55
N GLU A 135 1.08 -0.33 18.82
CA GLU A 135 1.17 0.53 19.99
C GLU A 135 2.43 1.41 19.96
N LYS A 136 2.39 2.52 20.71
CA LYS A 136 3.57 3.36 20.94
C LYS A 136 4.63 2.66 21.81
N SER A 137 4.24 1.61 22.54
CA SER A 137 5.09 0.82 23.43
C SER A 137 6.08 -0.08 22.66
N ILE A 138 5.70 -0.55 21.47
CA ILE A 138 6.55 -1.36 20.60
C ILE A 138 7.67 -0.48 20.05
N ARG A 139 8.90 -0.76 20.49
CA ARG A 139 10.09 0.04 20.14
C ARG A 139 10.83 -0.48 18.92
N ALA A 140 10.76 -1.78 18.69
CA ALA A 140 11.58 -2.49 17.72
C ALA A 140 10.73 -3.55 17.00
N PHE A 141 10.95 -3.67 15.69
CA PHE A 141 10.29 -4.63 14.81
C PHE A 141 11.38 -5.45 14.12
N ASP A 142 11.39 -6.76 14.31
CA ASP A 142 12.30 -7.65 13.61
C ASP A 142 11.85 -7.90 12.16
N LEU A 143 12.64 -8.70 11.44
CA LEU A 143 12.34 -9.06 10.05
C LEU A 143 11.01 -9.80 9.88
N ASP A 144 10.63 -10.65 10.85
CA ASP A 144 9.40 -11.45 10.75
C ASP A 144 8.17 -10.56 10.93
N VAL A 145 8.20 -9.67 11.92
CA VAL A 145 7.15 -8.67 12.13
C VAL A 145 7.08 -7.70 10.95
N PHE A 146 8.21 -7.21 10.44
CA PHE A 146 8.22 -6.38 9.23
C PHE A 146 7.59 -7.10 8.03
N THR A 147 7.95 -8.37 7.82
CA THR A 147 7.43 -9.22 6.74
C THR A 147 5.90 -9.37 6.84
N ALA A 148 5.38 -9.57 8.05
CA ALA A 148 3.94 -9.67 8.30
C ALA A 148 3.22 -8.33 8.04
N VAL A 149 3.78 -7.22 8.51
CA VAL A 149 3.24 -5.87 8.28
C VAL A 149 3.23 -5.53 6.79
N ALA A 150 4.31 -5.82 6.06
CA ALA A 150 4.43 -5.58 4.63
C ALA A 150 3.46 -6.43 3.79
N ALA A 151 3.26 -7.70 4.18
CA ALA A 151 2.28 -8.58 3.56
C ALA A 151 0.85 -8.08 3.79
N PHE A 152 0.56 -7.67 5.03
CA PHE A 152 -0.74 -7.11 5.38
C PHE A 152 -1.01 -5.78 4.67
N SER A 153 -0.02 -4.88 4.57
CA SER A 153 -0.20 -3.61 3.87
C SER A 153 -0.53 -3.82 2.40
N GLU A 154 0.06 -4.82 1.75
CA GLU A 154 -0.28 -5.18 0.38
C GLU A 154 -1.76 -5.59 0.27
N ARG A 155 -2.23 -6.44 1.19
CA ARG A 155 -3.63 -6.88 1.23
C ARG A 155 -4.60 -5.72 1.50
N TYR A 156 -4.28 -4.87 2.46
CA TYR A 156 -5.07 -3.71 2.83
C TYR A 156 -5.17 -2.69 1.69
N LEU A 157 -4.05 -2.35 1.05
CA LEU A 157 -4.03 -1.42 -0.07
C LEU A 157 -4.86 -1.97 -1.22
N TYR A 158 -4.69 -3.26 -1.56
CA TYR A 158 -5.54 -3.92 -2.56
C TYR A 158 -7.03 -3.78 -2.23
N TYR A 159 -7.42 -4.04 -0.98
CA TYR A 159 -8.80 -3.88 -0.54
C TYR A 159 -9.32 -2.45 -0.75
N CYS A 160 -8.58 -1.43 -0.31
CA CYS A 160 -8.93 -0.03 -0.51
C CYS A 160 -9.12 0.31 -2.00
N TYR A 161 -8.28 -0.23 -2.88
CA TYR A 161 -8.43 -0.03 -4.32
C TYR A 161 -9.65 -0.71 -4.90
N SER A 162 -9.91 -1.96 -4.50
CA SER A 162 -11.08 -2.71 -4.98
C SER A 162 -12.40 -1.98 -4.65
N LEU A 163 -12.48 -1.38 -3.45
CA LEU A 163 -13.62 -0.54 -3.05
C LEU A 163 -13.74 0.72 -3.91
N ALA A 164 -12.63 1.38 -4.23
CA ALA A 164 -12.64 2.65 -4.95
C ALA A 164 -13.03 2.50 -6.42
N MET A 165 -12.67 1.38 -7.07
CA MET A 165 -12.76 1.25 -8.52
C MET A 165 -13.92 0.40 -9.04
N GLN A 166 -14.74 -0.21 -8.16
CA GLN A 166 -15.76 -1.20 -8.56
C GLN A 166 -15.19 -2.26 -9.54
N HIS A 167 -13.89 -2.55 -9.43
CA HIS A 167 -13.18 -3.37 -10.40
C HIS A 167 -13.68 -4.80 -10.33
N ASP A 168 -13.78 -5.44 -11.50
CA ASP A 168 -14.06 -6.87 -11.60
C ASP A 168 -13.05 -7.65 -10.74
N GLN A 169 -13.52 -8.60 -9.93
CA GLN A 169 -12.71 -9.31 -8.94
C GLN A 169 -11.77 -10.33 -9.62
N THR A 170 -10.90 -9.86 -10.52
CA THR A 170 -10.12 -10.73 -11.40
C THR A 170 -9.07 -11.52 -10.59
N GLU A 171 -8.53 -10.95 -9.50
CA GLU A 171 -7.69 -11.71 -8.56
C GLU A 171 -8.54 -12.33 -7.44
N ARG A 172 -8.89 -13.61 -7.63
CA ARG A 172 -9.56 -14.40 -6.60
C ARG A 172 -8.65 -14.66 -5.39
N ARG A 173 -9.26 -14.84 -4.21
CA ARG A 173 -8.58 -15.39 -3.03
C ARG A 173 -7.92 -16.72 -3.40
N MET A 174 -6.85 -17.06 -2.70
CA MET A 174 -6.32 -18.42 -2.76
C MET A 174 -7.40 -19.38 -2.23
N VAL A 175 -7.59 -20.53 -2.89
CA VAL A 175 -8.66 -21.50 -2.55
C VAL A 175 -8.66 -21.88 -1.06
N LEU A 176 -7.47 -22.07 -0.48
CA LEU A 176 -7.33 -22.39 0.94
C LEU A 176 -7.76 -21.23 1.84
N GLU A 177 -7.44 -19.99 1.47
CA GLU A 177 -7.89 -18.80 2.20
C GLU A 177 -9.41 -18.64 2.11
N GLU A 178 -9.98 -18.85 0.93
CA GLU A 178 -11.44 -18.83 0.75
C GLU A 178 -12.10 -19.88 1.65
N THR A 179 -11.50 -21.07 1.77
CA THR A 179 -12.02 -22.14 2.63
C THR A 179 -11.93 -21.77 4.12
N ASP A 180 -10.82 -21.16 4.54
CA ASP A 180 -10.65 -20.70 5.92
C ASP A 180 -11.61 -19.57 6.26
N PHE A 181 -11.83 -18.64 5.34
CA PHE A 181 -12.64 -17.44 5.58
C PHE A 181 -14.09 -17.58 5.14
N CYS A 182 -14.47 -18.70 4.52
CA CYS A 182 -15.88 -18.98 4.23
C CYS A 182 -16.65 -19.05 5.55
N ALA A 183 -17.84 -18.43 5.56
CA ALA A 183 -18.68 -18.32 6.75
C ALA A 183 -17.95 -17.77 7.99
N LEU A 184 -16.95 -16.88 7.81
CA LEU A 184 -16.21 -16.26 8.92
C LEU A 184 -17.14 -15.73 10.02
N ARG A 185 -18.24 -15.07 9.64
CA ARG A 185 -19.23 -14.54 10.59
C ARG A 185 -19.74 -15.62 11.57
N TRP A 186 -20.04 -16.83 11.08
CA TRP A 186 -20.49 -17.94 11.93
C TRP A 186 -19.34 -18.56 12.70
N LYS A 187 -18.14 -18.65 12.11
CA LYS A 187 -16.94 -19.14 12.82
C LYS A 187 -16.58 -18.26 14.03
N LEU A 188 -16.83 -16.96 13.94
CA LEU A 188 -16.58 -16.01 15.02
C LEU A 188 -17.75 -15.87 16.01
N GLU A 189 -18.84 -16.62 15.83
CA GLU A 189 -20.00 -16.54 16.72
C GLU A 189 -19.62 -17.01 18.14
N GLY A 190 -20.00 -16.22 19.14
CA GLY A 190 -19.63 -16.47 20.54
C GLY A 190 -18.20 -16.05 20.93
N CYS A 191 -17.33 -15.71 19.97
CA CYS A 191 -15.96 -15.29 20.26
C CYS A 191 -15.87 -13.80 20.63
N LYS A 192 -15.22 -13.49 21.75
CA LYS A 192 -14.95 -12.14 22.28
C LYS A 192 -13.66 -11.55 21.71
N ILE A 193 -13.66 -11.34 20.40
CA ILE A 193 -12.50 -10.84 19.68
C ILE A 193 -12.47 -9.31 19.72
N ASN A 194 -11.27 -8.74 19.90
CA ASN A 194 -11.00 -7.30 19.79
C ASN A 194 -11.54 -6.73 18.46
N ASP A 195 -12.23 -5.59 18.52
CA ASP A 195 -12.83 -4.94 17.35
C ASP A 195 -11.84 -4.64 16.23
N LYS A 196 -10.60 -4.26 16.56
CA LYS A 196 -9.55 -4.04 15.56
C LYS A 196 -9.19 -5.34 14.83
N LEU A 197 -9.09 -6.45 15.56
CA LEU A 197 -8.80 -7.75 14.95
C LEU A 197 -10.01 -8.22 14.12
N ARG A 198 -11.23 -7.98 14.59
CA ARG A 198 -12.45 -8.23 13.81
C ARG A 198 -12.45 -7.44 12.48
N ASN A 199 -12.02 -6.18 12.50
CA ASN A 199 -11.90 -5.35 11.30
C ASN A 199 -10.82 -5.87 10.34
N VAL A 200 -9.68 -6.32 10.87
CA VAL A 200 -8.65 -7.00 10.08
C VAL A 200 -9.25 -8.23 9.39
N LEU A 201 -9.86 -9.15 10.15
CA LEU A 201 -10.40 -10.40 9.61
C LEU A 201 -11.53 -10.17 8.58
N ALA A 202 -12.38 -9.16 8.78
CA ALA A 202 -13.45 -8.84 7.85
C ALA A 202 -12.96 -8.29 6.49
N MET A 203 -11.77 -7.70 6.46
CA MET A 203 -11.16 -7.14 5.24
C MET A 203 -10.46 -8.20 4.38
N LEU A 204 -9.91 -9.23 5.02
CA LEU A 204 -9.16 -10.31 4.35
C LEU A 204 -10.06 -11.12 3.41
#